data_AF-A0A671Q1T2-F1
#
_entry.id   AF-A0A671Q1T2-F1
#
_cell.length_a   1.000
_cell.length_b   1.000
_cell.length_c   1.000
_cell.angle_alpha   90.00
_cell.angle_beta   90.00
_cell.angle_gamma   90.00
#
_symmetry.space_group_name_H-M   'P 1'
#
loop_
_entity.id
_entity.type
_entity.pdbx_description
1 polymer ?
#
loop_
_entity_poly.entity_id
_entity_poly.type
_entity_poly.pdbx_seq_one_letter_code
_entity_poly.pdbx_strand_id
1 'polypeptide(L)'
;MHDYENVNNAKQFVSLKCPPLGMESHRVEDDQILASSMSHHGYSALRGRLNMQSSDDEDDVYGGAWCADTEEKEHWFQVNSRREVEFTGIITQGRSSDTHDDFVSSYFVAFSNDSRDWTVLHDGYAEWLFYGNVDKDTPVMTEFSYPVVARYIRILPQSWNGSLCMRLEVLGCPLPSNYPTENDVPPTDDLDYRHHNYKEMRQMMKVINEECPNITRIYNIGKSSQGLKMYAMEISDNPGEHETGEPEFRYTAGLHGNEVLGRELLLLLMQFLCKEYNDDNPRVRRLVGSIRIHLVPSLNPDAYELAYEMGSEMGNWALGHWTEEGYDIFQNFPDLNSILWGAEDRGWVPRVVPNHHVPIPENFLNGSVAAETKAIISWMERTPFVLGANLQGGEKMVTYPFDMQRPPRHMNEETWARIQRQNEGALRETADENLFRWLAMTYAHSHLTMTENHRGSCHTDDVTGGQGIINRASWKPVVGSMNDFSYLHTNCFEISIFLGCDKFPHESELASEWENNREALLAFIEQVHRGIKGVVRDVDGNLLANATVSVEGIKHDVKTGNRLSVILGLRGLIHIEACLFTMKFKIQNFSLLRDHISHFWGKISQFRLFSL
;
A
#
# COMPACT_ATOMS: atom_id res chain seq x y z
N MET A 1 -21.47 -21.69 -61.15
CA MET A 1 -22.19 -20.43 -61.39
C MET A 1 -23.04 -20.20 -60.16
N HIS A 2 -22.66 -19.27 -59.27
CA HIS A 2 -22.68 -17.80 -59.45
C HIS A 2 -24.15 -17.32 -59.52
N ASP A 3 -24.65 -16.43 -58.65
CA ASP A 3 -23.97 -15.46 -57.75
C ASP A 3 -24.78 -15.08 -56.48
N TYR A 4 -24.11 -14.36 -55.56
CA TYR A 4 -24.56 -13.27 -54.67
C TYR A 4 -26.06 -12.88 -54.69
N GLU A 5 -26.75 -12.48 -53.61
CA GLU A 5 -26.40 -11.69 -52.41
C GLU A 5 -27.55 -11.88 -51.37
N ASN A 6 -27.62 -11.37 -50.13
CA ASN A 6 -26.77 -10.53 -49.25
C ASN A 6 -27.14 -10.86 -47.77
N VAL A 7 -26.32 -10.47 -46.78
CA VAL A 7 -26.68 -10.45 -45.34
C VAL A 7 -26.13 -9.18 -44.69
N ASN A 8 -27.04 -8.31 -44.22
CA ASN A 8 -26.68 -7.10 -43.49
C ASN A 8 -26.08 -7.42 -42.12
N ASN A 9 -24.76 -7.39 -42.01
CA ASN A 9 -24.06 -7.32 -40.73
C ASN A 9 -24.20 -5.91 -40.13
N ALA A 10 -25.29 -5.68 -39.41
CA ALA A 10 -25.31 -4.62 -38.40
C ALA A 10 -24.36 -5.04 -37.26
N LYS A 11 -23.08 -4.67 -37.37
CA LYS A 11 -22.16 -4.72 -36.22
C LYS A 11 -22.72 -3.79 -35.16
N GLN A 12 -23.32 -4.39 -34.13
CA GLN A 12 -23.55 -3.74 -32.86
C GLN A 12 -22.17 -3.39 -32.30
N PHE A 13 -21.73 -2.14 -32.49
CA PHE A 13 -20.55 -1.60 -31.85
C PHE A 13 -20.84 -1.55 -30.34
N VAL A 14 -20.47 -2.62 -29.65
CA VAL A 14 -20.14 -2.53 -28.23
C VAL A 14 -18.94 -1.59 -28.20
N SER A 15 -19.11 -0.42 -27.59
CA SER A 15 -17.98 0.48 -27.30
C SER A 15 -16.98 -0.33 -26.49
N LEU A 16 -15.79 -0.56 -27.03
CA LEU A 16 -14.69 -1.08 -26.25
C LEU A 16 -14.24 0.09 -25.38
N LYS A 17 -14.61 0.08 -24.10
CA LYS A 17 -14.11 1.09 -23.16
C LYS A 17 -12.58 0.98 -23.13
N CYS A 18 -11.91 2.03 -23.59
CA CYS A 18 -10.46 2.08 -23.51
C CYS A 18 -10.01 2.46 -22.10
N PRO A 19 -8.86 1.91 -21.64
CA PRO A 19 -8.34 2.20 -20.32
C PRO A 19 -7.88 3.66 -20.20
N PRO A 20 -7.70 4.16 -18.95
CA PRO A 20 -6.81 5.27 -18.66
C PRO A 20 -5.44 5.12 -19.35
N LEU A 21 -4.88 6.23 -19.81
CA LEU A 21 -3.49 6.27 -20.30
C LEU A 21 -2.47 6.38 -19.15
N GLY A 22 -2.92 6.75 -17.95
CA GLY A 22 -2.14 6.75 -16.72
C GLY A 22 -1.58 8.13 -16.37
N MET A 23 -2.42 9.16 -16.43
CA MET A 23 -2.16 10.44 -15.79
C MET A 23 -2.05 10.24 -14.26
N GLU A 24 -2.98 9.52 -13.64
CA GLU A 24 -2.98 9.25 -12.19
C GLU A 24 -1.92 8.21 -11.79
N SER A 25 -1.77 7.11 -12.55
CA SER A 25 -0.75 6.08 -12.30
C SER A 25 0.68 6.49 -12.67
N HIS A 26 0.89 7.74 -13.13
CA HIS A 26 2.18 8.30 -13.57
C HIS A 26 2.85 7.52 -14.74
N ARG A 27 2.10 6.73 -15.51
CA ARG A 27 2.57 6.09 -16.76
C ARG A 27 2.65 7.04 -17.94
N VAL A 28 1.86 8.11 -17.91
CA VAL A 28 2.13 9.31 -18.69
C VAL A 28 3.24 10.07 -17.97
N GLU A 29 4.46 10.07 -18.52
CA GLU A 29 5.61 10.77 -17.95
C GLU A 29 5.43 12.30 -18.00
N ASP A 30 6.19 13.02 -17.17
CA ASP A 30 6.13 14.49 -17.11
C ASP A 30 6.47 15.18 -18.45
N ASP A 31 7.36 14.60 -19.27
CA ASP A 31 7.70 15.13 -20.60
C ASP A 31 6.56 14.96 -21.65
N GLN A 32 5.52 14.20 -21.31
CA GLN A 32 4.34 14.00 -22.15
C GLN A 32 3.25 15.04 -21.88
N ILE A 33 3.37 15.85 -20.83
CA ILE A 33 2.33 16.77 -20.34
C ILE A 33 2.79 18.22 -20.54
N LEU A 34 1.98 19.04 -21.21
CA LEU A 34 2.25 20.46 -21.44
C LEU A 34 0.97 21.29 -21.26
N ALA A 35 1.12 22.57 -20.95
CA ALA A 35 0.00 23.52 -20.93
C ALA A 35 0.40 24.86 -21.55
N SER A 36 -0.58 25.69 -21.92
CA SER A 36 -0.38 27.02 -22.51
C SER A 36 0.36 27.97 -21.58
N SER A 37 0.02 27.92 -20.29
CA SER A 37 0.50 28.81 -19.24
C SER A 37 0.34 28.13 -17.88
N MET A 38 0.89 28.75 -16.84
CA MET A 38 0.63 28.38 -15.43
C MET A 38 0.54 29.66 -14.60
N SER A 39 -0.41 29.75 -13.67
CA SER A 39 -0.56 30.94 -12.81
C SER A 39 0.66 31.15 -11.90
N HIS A 40 1.23 30.06 -11.39
CA HIS A 40 2.57 30.04 -10.80
C HIS A 40 3.17 28.62 -10.87
N HIS A 41 4.45 28.49 -10.50
CA HIS A 41 5.20 27.23 -10.50
C HIS A 41 4.49 26.03 -9.83
N GLY A 42 3.83 26.23 -8.68
CA GLY A 42 3.08 25.18 -8.00
C GLY A 42 1.74 24.76 -8.64
N TYR A 43 1.35 25.38 -9.75
CA TYR A 43 0.16 25.03 -10.54
C TYR A 43 0.56 24.63 -11.98
N SER A 44 1.75 24.04 -12.13
CA SER A 44 2.27 23.58 -13.43
C SER A 44 1.44 22.48 -14.07
N ALA A 45 1.66 22.18 -15.36
CA ALA A 45 0.91 21.17 -16.09
C ALA A 45 0.97 19.77 -15.44
N LEU A 46 2.08 19.44 -14.74
CA LEU A 46 2.27 18.16 -14.05
C LEU A 46 1.26 17.95 -12.90
N ARG A 47 0.74 19.05 -12.34
CA ARG A 47 -0.28 19.05 -11.29
C ARG A 47 -1.68 18.77 -11.85
N GLY A 48 -1.85 18.76 -13.17
CA GLY A 48 -3.11 18.46 -13.86
C GLY A 48 -3.45 16.98 -14.00
N ARG A 49 -2.77 16.08 -13.27
CA ARG A 49 -3.11 14.65 -13.18
C ARG A 49 -4.36 14.43 -12.34
N LEU A 50 -5.22 13.47 -12.70
CA LEU A 50 -6.38 13.07 -11.89
C LEU A 50 -5.98 12.72 -10.45
N ASN A 51 -6.84 13.05 -9.48
CA ASN A 51 -6.65 12.85 -8.04
C ASN A 51 -5.35 13.41 -7.41
N MET A 52 -4.59 14.25 -8.12
CA MET A 52 -3.44 14.99 -7.58
C MET A 52 -3.84 15.79 -6.31
N GLN A 53 -3.12 15.60 -5.20
CA GLN A 53 -3.40 16.25 -3.92
C GLN A 53 -2.56 17.50 -3.72
N SER A 54 -3.11 18.52 -3.06
CA SER A 54 -2.34 19.66 -2.59
C SER A 54 -1.51 19.30 -1.36
N SER A 55 -0.50 20.12 -1.05
CA SER A 55 0.04 20.20 0.31
C SER A 55 -0.91 20.95 1.25
N ASP A 56 -0.54 21.03 2.53
CA ASP A 56 -1.21 21.85 3.54
C ASP A 56 -0.82 23.35 3.46
N ASP A 57 0.15 23.71 2.60
CA ASP A 57 0.71 25.06 2.46
C ASP A 57 0.49 25.57 1.02
N GLU A 58 -0.62 26.28 0.78
CA GLU A 58 -1.01 26.74 -0.55
C GLU A 58 -0.04 27.75 -1.19
N ASP A 59 0.92 28.31 -0.44
CA ASP A 59 1.99 29.18 -0.94
C ASP A 59 3.21 28.39 -1.51
N ASP A 60 3.20 27.05 -1.42
CA ASP A 60 4.30 26.18 -1.87
C ASP A 60 4.19 25.73 -3.36
N VAL A 61 5.02 24.75 -3.73
CA VAL A 61 5.16 24.27 -5.13
C VAL A 61 4.21 23.11 -5.48
N TYR A 62 3.26 22.77 -4.60
CA TYR A 62 2.41 21.58 -4.67
C TYR A 62 0.92 21.93 -4.64
N GLY A 63 0.49 22.90 -5.45
CA GLY A 63 -0.93 23.21 -5.64
C GLY A 63 -1.73 22.04 -6.25
N GLY A 64 -2.98 21.82 -5.81
CA GLY A 64 -3.75 20.61 -6.14
C GLY A 64 -4.39 20.53 -7.54
N ALA A 65 -3.85 21.23 -8.55
CA ALA A 65 -4.26 21.14 -9.96
C ALA A 65 -3.26 21.85 -10.88
N TRP A 66 -3.35 21.65 -12.20
CA TRP A 66 -2.87 22.67 -13.13
C TRP A 66 -3.84 23.86 -13.07
N CYS A 67 -3.29 25.08 -13.01
CA CYS A 67 -4.08 26.31 -13.13
C CYS A 67 -3.43 27.26 -14.13
N ALA A 68 -4.21 27.79 -15.06
CA ALA A 68 -3.71 28.67 -16.12
C ALA A 68 -3.40 30.09 -15.62
N ASP A 69 -2.51 30.80 -16.30
CA ASP A 69 -2.32 32.24 -16.10
C ASP A 69 -3.58 33.01 -16.53
N THR A 70 -3.95 34.02 -15.73
CA THR A 70 -5.07 34.93 -15.96
C THR A 70 -4.83 36.00 -17.03
N GLU A 71 -3.57 36.27 -17.40
CA GLU A 71 -3.24 37.16 -18.52
C GLU A 71 -3.26 36.44 -19.89
N GLU A 72 -3.19 35.11 -19.89
CA GLU A 72 -3.32 34.28 -21.09
C GLU A 72 -4.76 34.31 -21.61
N LYS A 73 -4.93 34.16 -22.93
CA LYS A 73 -6.23 34.16 -23.63
C LYS A 73 -6.53 32.87 -24.37
N GLU A 74 -5.50 32.09 -24.69
CA GLU A 74 -5.63 30.81 -25.39
C GLU A 74 -5.20 29.68 -24.46
N HIS A 75 -6.11 29.29 -23.57
CA HIS A 75 -5.86 28.23 -22.60
C HIS A 75 -5.92 26.84 -23.24
N TRP A 76 -4.89 26.03 -23.04
CA TRP A 76 -4.90 24.62 -23.41
C TRP A 76 -4.06 23.76 -22.46
N PHE A 77 -4.49 22.52 -22.27
CA PHE A 77 -3.73 21.44 -21.63
C PHE A 77 -3.53 20.32 -22.64
N GLN A 78 -2.34 19.75 -22.73
CA GLN A 78 -1.94 18.81 -23.77
C GLN A 78 -1.32 17.55 -23.19
N VAL A 79 -1.73 16.39 -23.72
CA VAL A 79 -1.11 15.09 -23.45
C VAL A 79 -0.60 14.47 -24.76
N ASN A 80 0.61 13.93 -24.72
CA ASN A 80 1.29 13.23 -25.81
C ASN A 80 1.34 11.72 -25.50
N SER A 81 0.59 10.88 -26.21
CA SER A 81 0.56 9.43 -25.97
C SER A 81 1.82 8.69 -26.47
N ARG A 82 2.86 9.42 -26.90
CA ARG A 82 4.14 8.97 -27.53
C ARG A 82 3.99 8.23 -28.86
N ARG A 83 2.95 7.42 -29.02
CA ARG A 83 2.50 6.71 -30.24
C ARG A 83 1.07 7.16 -30.60
N GLU A 84 0.64 6.90 -31.84
CA GLU A 84 -0.78 7.05 -32.19
C GLU A 84 -1.63 6.05 -31.38
N VAL A 85 -2.72 6.55 -30.80
CA VAL A 85 -3.70 5.78 -30.02
C VAL A 85 -5.11 6.16 -30.46
N GLU A 86 -6.07 5.30 -30.14
CA GLU A 86 -7.48 5.54 -30.36
C GLU A 86 -8.08 6.18 -29.09
N PHE A 87 -8.18 7.51 -29.06
CA PHE A 87 -8.75 8.26 -27.92
C PHE A 87 -10.27 8.12 -27.90
N THR A 88 -10.85 7.81 -26.73
CA THR A 88 -12.31 7.58 -26.56
C THR A 88 -12.99 8.49 -25.56
N GLY A 89 -12.24 9.21 -24.72
CA GLY A 89 -12.82 10.13 -23.75
C GLY A 89 -11.78 10.77 -22.85
N ILE A 90 -12.25 11.62 -21.93
CA ILE A 90 -11.45 12.15 -20.83
C ILE A 90 -12.26 12.12 -19.53
N ILE A 91 -11.58 12.18 -18.40
CA ILE A 91 -12.18 12.39 -17.08
C ILE A 91 -11.62 13.70 -16.54
N THR A 92 -12.46 14.61 -16.05
CA THR A 92 -12.02 15.89 -15.48
C THR A 92 -12.39 16.00 -14.01
N GLN A 93 -11.58 16.72 -13.23
CA GLN A 93 -11.77 16.98 -11.81
C GLN A 93 -11.28 18.41 -11.49
N GLY A 94 -11.87 19.08 -10.49
CA GLY A 94 -11.42 20.41 -10.06
C GLY A 94 -10.14 20.37 -9.22
N ARG A 95 -9.77 21.50 -8.62
CA ARG A 95 -8.58 21.64 -7.76
C ARG A 95 -8.73 20.97 -6.41
N SER A 96 -7.71 20.24 -5.95
CA SER A 96 -7.59 19.91 -4.51
C SER A 96 -7.14 21.17 -3.75
N SER A 97 -7.98 21.62 -2.82
CA SER A 97 -7.77 22.74 -1.89
C SER A 97 -8.87 22.68 -0.82
N ASP A 98 -8.52 23.12 0.40
CA ASP A 98 -9.46 23.27 1.51
C ASP A 98 -10.16 24.65 1.51
N THR A 99 -9.68 25.60 0.69
CA THR A 99 -10.11 27.00 0.73
C THR A 99 -10.68 27.53 -0.58
N HIS A 100 -10.47 26.81 -1.70
CA HIS A 100 -10.88 27.23 -3.04
C HIS A 100 -11.68 26.15 -3.81
N ASP A 101 -12.80 26.57 -4.41
CA ASP A 101 -13.66 25.75 -5.28
C ASP A 101 -13.36 25.99 -6.78
N ASP A 102 -12.09 25.85 -7.20
CA ASP A 102 -11.66 26.09 -8.59
C ASP A 102 -11.90 24.86 -9.48
N PHE A 103 -12.64 24.99 -10.59
CA PHE A 103 -12.86 23.89 -11.55
C PHE A 103 -13.31 24.34 -12.95
N VAL A 104 -12.89 23.60 -13.99
CA VAL A 104 -13.38 23.77 -15.38
C VAL A 104 -14.77 23.14 -15.55
N SER A 105 -15.72 23.92 -16.08
CA SER A 105 -17.12 23.55 -16.25
C SER A 105 -17.54 23.32 -17.71
N SER A 106 -16.79 23.83 -18.69
CA SER A 106 -16.94 23.42 -20.11
C SER A 106 -15.64 23.58 -20.89
N TYR A 107 -15.47 22.77 -21.94
CA TYR A 107 -14.26 22.72 -22.77
C TYR A 107 -14.53 22.15 -24.17
N PHE A 108 -13.68 22.48 -25.12
CA PHE A 108 -13.54 21.71 -26.38
C PHE A 108 -12.36 20.72 -26.27
N VAL A 109 -12.33 19.74 -27.17
CA VAL A 109 -11.20 18.80 -27.31
C VAL A 109 -10.65 18.90 -28.74
N ALA A 110 -9.33 18.93 -28.89
CA ALA A 110 -8.65 18.96 -30.18
C ALA A 110 -7.55 17.90 -30.28
N PHE A 111 -7.26 17.44 -31.50
CA PHE A 111 -6.31 16.36 -31.77
C PHE A 111 -5.25 16.77 -32.79
N SER A 112 -4.06 16.18 -32.69
CA SER A 112 -2.95 16.38 -33.62
C SER A 112 -2.04 15.15 -33.71
N ASN A 113 -1.32 15.00 -34.82
CA ASN A 113 -0.27 13.98 -34.99
C ASN A 113 1.15 14.56 -34.97
N ASP A 114 1.29 15.89 -35.08
CA ASP A 114 2.59 16.58 -35.14
C ASP A 114 2.76 17.72 -34.12
N SER A 115 1.74 17.93 -33.28
CA SER A 115 1.58 19.02 -32.30
C SER A 115 1.47 20.44 -32.87
N ARG A 116 1.37 20.61 -34.19
CA ARG A 116 1.31 21.92 -34.89
C ARG A 116 -0.04 22.18 -35.50
N ASP A 117 -0.54 21.23 -36.29
CA ASP A 117 -1.86 21.30 -36.90
C ASP A 117 -2.86 20.58 -36.00
N TRP A 118 -3.93 21.29 -35.61
CA TRP A 118 -4.92 20.84 -34.63
C TRP A 118 -6.32 20.82 -35.22
N THR A 119 -7.03 19.71 -35.02
CA THR A 119 -8.43 19.54 -35.42
C THR A 119 -9.30 19.47 -34.17
N VAL A 120 -10.19 20.45 -33.99
CA VAL A 120 -11.19 20.43 -32.90
C VAL A 120 -12.25 19.37 -33.22
N LEU A 121 -12.65 18.61 -32.20
CA LEU A 121 -13.69 17.59 -32.30
C LEU A 121 -15.04 18.25 -32.63
N HIS A 122 -15.75 17.75 -33.64
CA HIS A 122 -16.97 18.38 -34.17
C HIS A 122 -18.01 17.34 -34.60
N ASP A 123 -19.30 17.70 -34.59
CA ASP A 123 -20.37 16.82 -35.09
C ASP A 123 -20.52 16.83 -36.64
N GLY A 124 -19.73 17.68 -37.31
CA GLY A 124 -19.81 17.94 -38.76
C GLY A 124 -20.54 19.25 -39.11
N TYR A 125 -21.15 19.91 -38.13
CA TYR A 125 -21.81 21.21 -38.24
C TYR A 125 -21.19 22.25 -37.29
N ALA A 126 -20.81 21.84 -36.08
CA ALA A 126 -20.22 22.69 -35.04
C ALA A 126 -19.17 21.93 -34.21
N GLU A 127 -18.27 22.69 -33.58
CA GLU A 127 -17.33 22.19 -32.57
C GLU A 127 -18.09 21.65 -31.35
N TRP A 128 -17.66 20.50 -30.83
CA TRP A 128 -18.39 19.78 -29.80
C TRP A 128 -18.03 20.30 -28.41
N LEU A 129 -18.88 21.17 -27.85
CA LEU A 129 -18.72 21.67 -26.49
C LEU A 129 -19.09 20.58 -25.48
N PHE A 130 -18.14 20.22 -24.62
CA PHE A 130 -18.35 19.30 -23.50
C PHE A 130 -18.59 20.06 -22.20
N TYR A 131 -19.38 19.47 -21.31
CA TYR A 131 -19.62 19.96 -19.96
C TYR A 131 -18.79 19.12 -18.98
N GLY A 132 -18.01 19.80 -18.14
CA GLY A 132 -17.13 19.19 -17.15
C GLY A 132 -17.74 19.23 -15.76
N ASN A 133 -16.96 19.71 -14.80
CA ASN A 133 -17.27 19.62 -13.39
C ASN A 133 -18.30 20.66 -12.91
N VAL A 134 -19.01 20.31 -11.83
CA VAL A 134 -19.93 21.20 -11.08
C VAL A 134 -19.48 21.43 -9.64
N ASP A 135 -18.43 20.72 -9.21
CA ASP A 135 -17.75 20.78 -7.91
C ASP A 135 -16.28 20.39 -8.11
N LYS A 136 -15.43 20.58 -7.09
CA LYS A 136 -13.97 20.39 -7.23
C LYS A 136 -13.49 18.94 -7.05
N ASP A 137 -14.30 18.09 -6.41
CA ASP A 137 -13.85 16.80 -5.87
C ASP A 137 -14.31 15.60 -6.72
N THR A 138 -15.50 15.69 -7.33
CA THR A 138 -16.12 14.60 -8.10
C THR A 138 -15.52 14.52 -9.52
N PRO A 139 -14.92 13.37 -9.91
CA PRO A 139 -14.52 13.14 -11.30
C PRO A 139 -15.74 13.13 -12.24
N VAL A 140 -15.57 13.64 -13.46
CA VAL A 140 -16.61 13.65 -14.51
C VAL A 140 -16.05 13.03 -15.77
N MET A 141 -16.50 11.82 -16.10
CA MET A 141 -16.16 11.12 -17.35
C MET A 141 -16.99 11.68 -18.52
N THR A 142 -16.30 11.93 -19.63
CA THR A 142 -16.87 12.37 -20.89
C THR A 142 -16.38 11.47 -22.02
N GLU A 143 -17.28 10.65 -22.57
CA GLU A 143 -17.01 9.78 -23.71
C GLU A 143 -17.25 10.53 -25.04
N PHE A 144 -16.40 10.28 -26.03
CA PHE A 144 -16.55 10.84 -27.38
C PHE A 144 -17.58 10.00 -28.17
N SER A 145 -18.41 10.67 -28.97
CA SER A 145 -19.42 10.00 -29.81
C SER A 145 -18.81 9.08 -30.88
N TYR A 146 -17.53 9.27 -31.18
CA TYR A 146 -16.72 8.37 -31.99
C TYR A 146 -15.26 8.43 -31.50
N PRO A 147 -14.52 7.31 -31.56
CA PRO A 147 -13.09 7.30 -31.26
C PRO A 147 -12.30 8.16 -32.25
N VAL A 148 -11.22 8.78 -31.77
CA VAL A 148 -10.32 9.60 -32.60
C VAL A 148 -8.91 9.05 -32.55
N VAL A 149 -8.37 8.65 -33.70
CA VAL A 149 -6.99 8.20 -33.82
C VAL A 149 -6.06 9.40 -33.94
N ALA A 150 -5.21 9.61 -32.93
CA ALA A 150 -4.19 10.66 -32.94
C ALA A 150 -3.02 10.34 -32.00
N ARG A 151 -1.96 11.17 -32.01
CA ARG A 151 -0.85 11.09 -31.04
C ARG A 151 -0.95 12.12 -29.90
N TYR A 152 -1.59 13.25 -30.16
CA TYR A 152 -1.73 14.33 -29.20
C TYR A 152 -3.19 14.68 -29.02
N ILE A 153 -3.58 14.91 -27.77
CA ILE A 153 -4.88 15.44 -27.37
C ILE A 153 -4.65 16.78 -26.65
N ARG A 154 -5.52 17.76 -26.92
CA ARG A 154 -5.62 19.03 -26.20
C ARG A 154 -7.02 19.22 -25.64
N ILE A 155 -7.10 19.61 -24.38
CA ILE A 155 -8.30 20.14 -23.76
C ILE A 155 -8.23 21.66 -23.85
N LEU A 156 -9.33 22.29 -24.27
CA LEU A 156 -9.44 23.73 -24.53
C LEU A 156 -10.56 24.33 -23.64
N PRO A 157 -10.26 24.69 -22.38
CA PRO A 157 -11.26 25.21 -21.43
C PRO A 157 -12.01 26.45 -21.97
N GLN A 158 -13.32 26.47 -21.80
CA GLN A 158 -14.22 27.55 -22.26
C GLN A 158 -14.93 28.27 -21.11
N SER A 159 -15.24 27.55 -20.01
CA SER A 159 -15.78 28.15 -18.79
C SER A 159 -15.28 27.40 -17.55
N TRP A 160 -15.21 28.11 -16.43
CA TRP A 160 -14.75 27.60 -15.13
C TRP A 160 -15.41 28.36 -13.98
N ASN A 161 -15.36 27.78 -12.78
CA ASN A 161 -15.67 28.43 -11.51
C ASN A 161 -14.37 28.82 -10.80
N GLY A 162 -14.34 29.98 -10.15
CA GLY A 162 -13.12 30.49 -9.50
C GLY A 162 -12.00 30.79 -10.50
N SER A 163 -10.83 30.23 -10.23
CA SER A 163 -9.67 30.21 -11.13
C SER A 163 -9.82 29.12 -12.19
N LEU A 164 -9.18 29.28 -13.35
CA LEU A 164 -9.10 28.21 -14.34
C LEU A 164 -8.13 27.15 -13.82
N CYS A 165 -8.65 26.15 -13.11
CA CYS A 165 -7.91 25.00 -12.61
C CYS A 165 -8.57 23.69 -13.03
N MET A 166 -7.77 22.68 -13.38
CA MET A 166 -8.26 21.32 -13.61
C MET A 166 -7.20 20.24 -13.38
N ARG A 167 -7.70 19.05 -13.03
CA ARG A 167 -7.05 17.74 -13.05
C ARG A 167 -7.75 16.88 -14.11
N LEU A 168 -7.04 15.95 -14.75
CA LEU A 168 -7.63 15.06 -15.76
C LEU A 168 -6.93 13.71 -15.92
N GLU A 169 -7.69 12.76 -16.47
CA GLU A 169 -7.21 11.51 -17.06
C GLU A 169 -7.71 11.42 -18.52
N VAL A 170 -6.98 10.70 -19.37
CA VAL A 170 -7.29 10.49 -20.79
C VAL A 170 -7.57 9.01 -21.03
N LEU A 171 -8.67 8.69 -21.72
CA LEU A 171 -9.01 7.32 -22.10
C LEU A 171 -8.58 7.05 -23.54
N GLY A 172 -7.82 5.96 -23.77
CA GLY A 172 -7.41 5.60 -25.13
C GLY A 172 -6.79 4.21 -25.29
N CYS A 173 -7.08 3.58 -26.43
CA CYS A 173 -6.60 2.23 -26.75
C CYS A 173 -5.32 2.27 -27.61
N PRO A 174 -4.35 1.37 -27.40
CA PRO A 174 -3.24 1.19 -28.33
C PRO A 174 -3.76 0.65 -29.68
N LEU A 175 -3.27 1.22 -30.78
CA LEU A 175 -3.59 0.70 -32.12
C LEU A 175 -2.94 -0.68 -32.35
N PRO A 176 -3.57 -1.59 -33.11
CA PRO A 176 -2.98 -2.87 -33.48
C PRO A 176 -1.66 -2.69 -34.26
N SER A 177 -0.53 -3.08 -33.66
CA SER A 177 0.79 -3.07 -34.27
C SER A 177 1.15 -4.43 -34.87
N ASN A 178 1.75 -4.44 -36.06
CA ASN A 178 2.36 -5.64 -36.66
C ASN A 178 3.73 -6.00 -36.06
N TYR A 179 4.27 -5.15 -35.18
CA TYR A 179 5.53 -5.38 -34.45
C TYR A 179 5.23 -5.46 -32.95
N PRO A 180 5.59 -6.56 -32.27
CA PRO A 180 5.60 -6.60 -30.81
C PRO A 180 6.51 -5.50 -30.28
N THR A 181 5.99 -4.69 -29.38
CA THR A 181 6.71 -3.63 -28.69
C THR A 181 7.62 -4.26 -27.63
N GLU A 182 8.89 -3.82 -27.51
CA GLU A 182 9.86 -4.39 -26.54
C GLU A 182 9.40 -4.29 -25.08
N ASN A 183 8.43 -3.43 -24.78
CA ASN A 183 7.89 -3.20 -23.43
C ASN A 183 6.53 -3.87 -23.17
N ASP A 184 5.84 -4.38 -24.20
CA ASP A 184 4.56 -5.11 -24.00
C ASP A 184 4.89 -6.59 -23.74
N VAL A 185 5.56 -6.86 -22.61
CA VAL A 185 5.84 -8.22 -22.13
C VAL A 185 4.49 -8.82 -21.70
N PRO A 186 4.02 -9.93 -22.31
CA PRO A 186 2.80 -10.58 -21.85
C PRO A 186 3.01 -11.06 -20.40
N PRO A 187 1.95 -11.09 -19.57
CA PRO A 187 2.06 -11.52 -18.17
C PRO A 187 2.77 -12.89 -18.11
N THR A 188 3.82 -13.01 -17.30
CA THR A 188 4.61 -14.24 -17.29
C THR A 188 3.88 -15.38 -16.57
N ASP A 189 2.98 -15.03 -15.66
CA ASP A 189 2.14 -15.96 -14.90
C ASP A 189 0.70 -15.98 -15.46
N ASP A 190 0.10 -17.16 -15.52
CA ASP A 190 -1.33 -17.35 -15.83
C ASP A 190 -2.15 -17.07 -14.56
N LEU A 191 -2.62 -15.83 -14.35
CA LEU A 191 -3.40 -15.42 -13.16
C LEU A 191 -4.64 -14.61 -13.54
N ASP A 192 -5.67 -14.60 -12.68
CA ASP A 192 -6.90 -13.80 -12.86
C ASP A 192 -6.66 -12.29 -12.59
N TYR A 193 -6.15 -11.56 -13.60
CA TYR A 193 -5.86 -10.12 -13.54
C TYR A 193 -7.11 -9.25 -13.79
N ARG A 194 -7.90 -9.03 -12.74
CA ARG A 194 -9.08 -8.14 -12.74
C ARG A 194 -9.44 -7.75 -11.31
N HIS A 195 -10.38 -6.83 -11.13
CA HIS A 195 -10.89 -6.52 -9.80
C HIS A 195 -11.92 -7.55 -9.35
N HIS A 196 -11.92 -7.83 -8.04
CA HIS A 196 -12.78 -8.83 -7.44
C HIS A 196 -13.75 -8.18 -6.45
N ASN A 197 -15.05 -8.13 -6.72
CA ASN A 197 -16.03 -7.81 -5.67
C ASN A 197 -15.97 -8.83 -4.51
N TYR A 198 -16.55 -8.51 -3.36
CA TYR A 198 -16.47 -9.34 -2.15
C TYR A 198 -16.99 -10.78 -2.38
N LYS A 199 -17.98 -10.96 -3.25
CA LYS A 199 -18.48 -12.29 -3.63
C LYS A 199 -17.45 -13.06 -4.48
N GLU A 200 -16.81 -12.40 -5.43
CA GLU A 200 -15.81 -12.98 -6.32
C GLU A 200 -14.48 -13.26 -5.62
N MET A 201 -13.99 -12.33 -4.79
CA MET A 201 -12.84 -12.53 -3.89
C MET A 201 -13.03 -13.83 -3.08
N ARG A 202 -14.21 -14.00 -2.46
CA ARG A 202 -14.53 -15.22 -1.70
C ARG A 202 -14.61 -16.47 -2.57
N GLN A 203 -15.11 -16.36 -3.80
CA GLN A 203 -15.20 -17.48 -4.73
C GLN A 203 -13.82 -17.90 -5.21
N MET A 204 -12.95 -16.95 -5.54
CA MET A 204 -11.57 -17.13 -5.92
C MET A 204 -10.74 -17.77 -4.80
N MET A 205 -10.80 -17.23 -3.58
CA MET A 205 -10.16 -17.85 -2.40
C MET A 205 -10.62 -19.31 -2.24
N LYS A 206 -11.92 -19.59 -2.43
CA LYS A 206 -12.48 -20.94 -2.37
C LYS A 206 -11.92 -21.85 -3.46
N VAL A 207 -11.80 -21.38 -4.70
CA VAL A 207 -11.22 -22.15 -5.82
C VAL A 207 -9.76 -22.52 -5.50
N ILE A 208 -8.95 -21.55 -5.05
CA ILE A 208 -7.56 -21.78 -4.65
C ILE A 208 -7.47 -22.83 -3.52
N ASN A 209 -8.40 -22.78 -2.55
CA ASN A 209 -8.47 -23.78 -1.48
C ASN A 209 -8.96 -25.15 -1.97
N GLU A 210 -9.74 -25.23 -3.04
CA GLU A 210 -10.16 -26.49 -3.67
C GLU A 210 -9.06 -27.08 -4.57
N GLU A 211 -8.15 -26.25 -5.09
CA GLU A 211 -6.97 -26.63 -5.87
C GLU A 211 -5.78 -27.06 -4.99
N CYS A 212 -5.53 -26.35 -3.87
CA CYS A 212 -4.41 -26.59 -2.95
C CYS A 212 -4.83 -27.00 -1.50
N PRO A 213 -5.82 -27.90 -1.30
CA PRO A 213 -6.44 -28.14 0.01
C PRO A 213 -5.50 -28.69 1.09
N ASN A 214 -4.36 -29.26 0.70
CA ASN A 214 -3.36 -29.77 1.63
C ASN A 214 -2.47 -28.67 2.23
N ILE A 215 -2.39 -27.50 1.60
CA ILE A 215 -1.56 -26.38 2.07
C ILE A 215 -2.32 -25.11 2.41
N THR A 216 -3.59 -24.99 2.00
CA THR A 216 -4.40 -23.79 2.23
C THR A 216 -5.50 -24.01 3.26
N ARG A 217 -5.82 -22.97 4.04
CA ARG A 217 -7.01 -22.94 4.89
C ARG A 217 -7.63 -21.55 4.95
N ILE A 218 -8.86 -21.41 4.46
CA ILE A 218 -9.64 -20.18 4.62
C ILE A 218 -10.22 -20.12 6.04
N TYR A 219 -10.04 -18.99 6.73
CA TYR A 219 -10.70 -18.70 8.00
C TYR A 219 -11.18 -17.24 8.08
N ASN A 220 -11.90 -16.91 9.15
CA ASN A 220 -12.51 -15.60 9.36
C ASN A 220 -11.88 -14.92 10.57
N ILE A 221 -11.32 -13.72 10.40
CA ILE A 221 -10.70 -12.99 11.52
C ILE A 221 -11.72 -12.24 12.39
N GLY A 222 -12.82 -11.78 11.77
CA GLY A 222 -13.94 -11.12 12.45
C GLY A 222 -15.05 -10.70 11.50
N LYS A 223 -15.68 -9.55 11.72
CA LYS A 223 -16.66 -8.97 10.81
C LYS A 223 -16.51 -7.46 10.74
N SER A 224 -16.86 -6.90 9.58
CA SER A 224 -17.05 -5.48 9.39
C SER A 224 -18.35 -4.96 10.03
N SER A 225 -18.53 -3.65 10.04
CA SER A 225 -19.71 -2.93 10.53
C SER A 225 -21.02 -3.41 9.90
N GLN A 226 -21.06 -3.59 8.57
CA GLN A 226 -22.22 -4.14 7.84
C GLN A 226 -22.32 -5.68 7.93
N GLY A 227 -21.38 -6.33 8.62
CA GLY A 227 -21.41 -7.74 8.95
C GLY A 227 -20.82 -8.67 7.88
N LEU A 228 -20.13 -8.12 6.88
CA LEU A 228 -19.26 -8.88 5.98
C LEU A 228 -18.12 -9.52 6.79
N LYS A 229 -17.58 -10.62 6.27
CA LYS A 229 -16.56 -11.43 6.93
C LYS A 229 -15.19 -11.07 6.37
N MET A 230 -14.28 -10.63 7.23
CA MET A 230 -12.88 -10.46 6.85
C MET A 230 -12.22 -11.84 6.79
N TYR A 231 -11.95 -12.31 5.57
CA TYR A 231 -11.36 -13.61 5.32
C TYR A 231 -9.83 -13.54 5.27
N ALA A 232 -9.20 -14.52 5.90
CA ALA A 232 -7.78 -14.81 5.75
C ALA A 232 -7.61 -16.12 4.98
N MET A 233 -6.63 -16.18 4.09
CA MET A 233 -6.08 -17.44 3.61
C MET A 233 -4.79 -17.73 4.37
N GLU A 234 -4.78 -18.86 5.07
CA GLU A 234 -3.59 -19.48 5.63
C GLU A 234 -2.93 -20.36 4.56
N ILE A 235 -1.60 -20.27 4.42
CA ILE A 235 -0.78 -21.11 3.53
C ILE A 235 0.44 -21.63 4.32
N SER A 236 0.55 -22.95 4.49
CA SER A 236 1.60 -23.70 5.21
C SER A 236 1.54 -25.17 4.78
N ASP A 237 2.56 -25.99 5.00
CA ASP A 237 2.45 -27.45 4.78
C ASP A 237 1.62 -28.18 5.86
N ASN A 238 1.24 -27.50 6.96
CA ASN A 238 0.36 -28.02 7.99
C ASN A 238 -0.77 -27.03 8.40
N PRO A 239 -1.69 -26.70 7.48
CA PRO A 239 -2.67 -25.65 7.69
C PRO A 239 -3.69 -26.00 8.79
N GLY A 240 -3.72 -25.16 9.81
CA GLY A 240 -4.60 -25.25 10.98
C GLY A 240 -3.84 -25.25 12.30
N GLU A 241 -2.60 -25.73 12.31
CA GLU A 241 -1.79 -25.89 13.52
C GLU A 241 -0.58 -24.94 13.54
N HIS A 242 -0.04 -24.65 14.73
CA HIS A 242 1.20 -23.89 14.88
C HIS A 242 2.35 -24.83 15.24
N GLU A 243 3.37 -24.87 14.38
CA GLU A 243 4.53 -25.74 14.52
C GLU A 243 5.69 -25.12 15.31
N THR A 244 6.42 -25.95 16.04
CA THR A 244 7.50 -25.48 16.91
C THR A 244 8.75 -25.16 16.11
N GLY A 245 8.94 -23.89 15.78
CA GLY A 245 10.06 -23.39 14.97
C GLY A 245 9.63 -22.77 13.65
N GLU A 246 8.36 -22.89 13.29
CA GLU A 246 7.73 -22.22 12.16
C GLU A 246 7.28 -20.81 12.60
N PRO A 247 7.75 -19.73 11.95
CA PRO A 247 7.27 -18.39 12.22
C PRO A 247 5.93 -18.14 11.52
N GLU A 248 5.06 -17.38 12.20
CA GLU A 248 3.82 -16.86 11.62
C GLU A 248 4.11 -15.53 10.92
N PHE A 249 3.77 -15.43 9.63
CA PHE A 249 3.90 -14.25 8.80
C PHE A 249 2.52 -13.70 8.42
N ARG A 250 2.36 -12.39 8.22
CA ARG A 250 1.14 -11.83 7.61
C ARG A 250 1.36 -10.78 6.54
N TYR A 251 0.49 -10.80 5.54
CA TYR A 251 0.15 -9.62 4.75
C TYR A 251 -1.31 -9.23 4.98
N THR A 252 -1.56 -7.93 5.06
CA THR A 252 -2.92 -7.36 5.09
C THR A 252 -3.06 -6.30 4.01
N ALA A 253 -4.27 -6.12 3.48
CA ALA A 253 -4.59 -5.11 2.49
C ALA A 253 -6.02 -4.58 2.68
N GLY A 254 -6.33 -3.47 2.00
CA GLY A 254 -7.65 -2.85 2.05
C GLY A 254 -8.02 -2.37 3.45
N LEU A 255 -7.09 -1.72 4.16
CA LEU A 255 -7.40 -0.90 5.35
C LEU A 255 -8.34 0.25 4.96
N HIS A 256 -7.99 0.90 3.86
CA HIS A 256 -8.86 1.78 3.10
C HIS A 256 -9.45 0.97 1.93
N GLY A 257 -10.77 1.02 1.75
CA GLY A 257 -11.46 0.25 0.73
C GLY A 257 -11.12 0.68 -0.70
N ASN A 258 -10.79 1.96 -0.91
CA ASN A 258 -10.37 2.49 -2.21
C ASN A 258 -8.89 2.24 -2.56
N GLU A 259 -8.09 1.66 -1.66
CA GLU A 259 -6.69 1.30 -1.92
C GLU A 259 -6.59 -0.15 -2.40
N VAL A 260 -7.03 -0.36 -3.64
CA VAL A 260 -7.39 -1.66 -4.21
C VAL A 260 -6.20 -2.49 -4.64
N LEU A 261 -5.08 -1.89 -5.07
CA LEU A 261 -3.96 -2.65 -5.62
C LEU A 261 -3.43 -3.72 -4.64
N GLY A 262 -3.36 -3.38 -3.35
CA GLY A 262 -2.95 -4.33 -2.31
C GLY A 262 -3.88 -5.55 -2.18
N ARG A 263 -5.20 -5.36 -2.34
CA ARG A 263 -6.19 -6.46 -2.31
C ARG A 263 -5.90 -7.46 -3.42
N GLU A 264 -5.78 -6.97 -4.65
CA GLU A 264 -5.61 -7.81 -5.83
C GLU A 264 -4.22 -8.46 -5.85
N LEU A 265 -3.15 -7.77 -5.43
CA LEU A 265 -1.82 -8.37 -5.25
C LEU A 265 -1.82 -9.55 -4.26
N LEU A 266 -2.60 -9.49 -3.18
CA LEU A 266 -2.71 -10.63 -2.25
C LEU A 266 -3.52 -11.80 -2.84
N LEU A 267 -4.53 -11.53 -3.68
CA LEU A 267 -5.29 -12.55 -4.39
C LEU A 267 -4.45 -13.23 -5.50
N LEU A 268 -3.64 -12.45 -6.21
CA LEU A 268 -2.64 -12.95 -7.17
C LEU A 268 -1.56 -13.78 -6.47
N LEU A 269 -1.07 -13.33 -5.31
CA LEU A 269 -0.10 -14.08 -4.50
C LEU A 269 -0.66 -15.42 -3.99
N MET A 270 -1.95 -15.49 -3.61
CA MET A 270 -2.60 -16.76 -3.24
C MET A 270 -2.62 -17.75 -4.42
N GLN A 271 -2.97 -17.29 -5.62
CA GLN A 271 -2.94 -18.13 -6.83
C GLN A 271 -1.51 -18.59 -7.14
N PHE A 272 -0.56 -17.66 -7.17
CA PHE A 272 0.84 -17.92 -7.49
C PHE A 272 1.46 -18.96 -6.55
N LEU A 273 1.30 -18.78 -5.23
CA LEU A 273 1.83 -19.73 -4.24
C LEU A 273 1.19 -21.13 -4.37
N CYS A 274 -0.09 -21.23 -4.77
CA CYS A 274 -0.74 -22.51 -5.03
C CYS A 274 -0.19 -23.19 -6.30
N LYS A 275 -0.18 -22.47 -7.43
CA LYS A 275 0.30 -23.00 -8.73
C LYS A 275 1.77 -23.41 -8.66
N GLU A 276 2.65 -22.54 -8.21
CA GLU A 276 4.08 -22.82 -8.09
C GLU A 276 4.40 -23.92 -7.06
N TYR A 277 3.56 -24.10 -6.03
CA TYR A 277 3.70 -25.24 -5.14
C TYR A 277 3.34 -26.54 -5.86
N ASN A 278 2.23 -26.57 -6.62
CA ASN A 278 1.84 -27.74 -7.42
C ASN A 278 2.88 -28.08 -8.49
N ASP A 279 3.54 -27.08 -9.09
CA ASP A 279 4.61 -27.23 -10.09
C ASP A 279 6.01 -27.50 -9.47
N ASP A 280 6.08 -27.85 -8.18
CA ASP A 280 7.31 -28.22 -7.45
C ASP A 280 8.40 -27.11 -7.42
N ASN A 281 8.03 -25.82 -7.53
CA ASN A 281 8.99 -24.72 -7.45
C ASN A 281 9.77 -24.76 -6.13
N PRO A 282 11.12 -24.86 -6.14
CA PRO A 282 11.92 -25.08 -4.94
C PRO A 282 12.01 -23.86 -4.01
N ARG A 283 11.66 -22.65 -4.47
CA ARG A 283 11.50 -21.45 -3.62
C ARG A 283 10.16 -21.52 -2.89
N VAL A 284 9.06 -21.69 -3.62
CA VAL A 284 7.70 -21.72 -3.04
C VAL A 284 7.49 -22.93 -2.13
N ARG A 285 7.99 -24.11 -2.51
CA ARG A 285 8.02 -25.31 -1.64
C ARG A 285 8.72 -25.05 -0.31
N ARG A 286 9.79 -24.25 -0.30
CA ARG A 286 10.51 -23.86 0.92
C ARG A 286 9.74 -22.82 1.74
N LEU A 287 9.11 -21.84 1.09
CA LEU A 287 8.27 -20.85 1.78
C LEU A 287 7.13 -21.54 2.52
N VAL A 288 6.32 -22.32 1.80
CA VAL A 288 5.16 -23.02 2.34
C VAL A 288 5.55 -24.05 3.40
N GLY A 289 6.64 -24.81 3.18
CA GLY A 289 7.14 -25.81 4.14
C GLY A 289 8.05 -25.28 5.25
N SER A 290 8.03 -23.97 5.54
CA SER A 290 8.80 -23.39 6.65
C SER A 290 8.25 -22.10 7.24
N ILE A 291 7.16 -21.55 6.69
CA ILE A 291 6.52 -20.30 7.13
C ILE A 291 5.02 -20.52 7.08
N ARG A 292 4.34 -20.12 8.16
CA ARG A 292 2.89 -20.07 8.18
C ARG A 292 2.41 -18.69 7.74
N ILE A 293 2.02 -18.61 6.48
CA ILE A 293 1.68 -17.37 5.78
C ILE A 293 0.19 -17.08 5.95
N HIS A 294 -0.17 -15.89 6.43
CA HIS A 294 -1.58 -15.45 6.52
C HIS A 294 -1.81 -14.23 5.63
N LEU A 295 -2.67 -14.36 4.62
CA LEU A 295 -2.97 -13.32 3.64
C LEU A 295 -4.41 -12.83 3.83
N VAL A 296 -4.59 -11.54 4.13
CA VAL A 296 -5.90 -10.89 4.34
C VAL A 296 -6.11 -9.80 3.29
N PRO A 297 -6.84 -10.08 2.19
CA PRO A 297 -6.94 -9.15 1.06
C PRO A 297 -7.84 -7.94 1.32
N SER A 298 -8.67 -7.97 2.36
CA SER A 298 -9.59 -6.86 2.67
C SER A 298 -9.94 -6.82 4.16
N LEU A 299 -9.46 -5.77 4.82
CA LEU A 299 -9.81 -5.41 6.20
C LEU A 299 -11.05 -4.50 6.29
N ASN A 300 -11.31 -3.71 5.25
CA ASN A 300 -12.50 -2.88 5.10
C ASN A 300 -13.32 -3.31 3.85
N PRO A 301 -13.98 -4.49 3.90
CA PRO A 301 -14.75 -4.98 2.76
C PRO A 301 -15.97 -4.11 2.45
N ASP A 302 -16.54 -3.43 3.45
CA ASP A 302 -17.73 -2.58 3.28
C ASP A 302 -17.39 -1.38 2.38
N ALA A 303 -16.31 -0.66 2.71
CA ALA A 303 -15.88 0.50 1.93
C ALA A 303 -15.26 0.13 0.57
N TYR A 304 -14.72 -1.09 0.44
CA TYR A 304 -14.28 -1.62 -0.85
C TYR A 304 -15.45 -1.82 -1.82
N GLU A 305 -16.58 -2.40 -1.37
CA GLU A 305 -17.74 -2.57 -2.28
C GLU A 305 -18.25 -1.21 -2.76
N LEU A 306 -18.25 -0.18 -1.91
CA LEU A 306 -18.60 1.20 -2.27
C LEU A 306 -17.66 1.80 -3.34
N ALA A 307 -16.35 1.58 -3.21
CA ALA A 307 -15.39 2.00 -4.24
C ALA A 307 -15.58 1.20 -5.54
N TYR A 308 -15.77 -0.12 -5.43
CA TYR A 308 -15.94 -1.03 -6.56
C TYR A 308 -17.21 -0.73 -7.38
N GLU A 309 -18.30 -0.34 -6.73
CA GLU A 309 -19.54 0.08 -7.42
C GLU A 309 -19.36 1.33 -8.30
N MET A 310 -18.39 2.19 -7.99
CA MET A 310 -18.02 3.34 -8.83
C MET A 310 -17.04 2.97 -9.95
N GLY A 311 -16.14 2.02 -9.69
CA GLY A 311 -15.09 1.59 -10.61
C GLY A 311 -13.83 2.46 -10.57
N SER A 312 -12.72 1.89 -11.06
CA SER A 312 -11.39 2.50 -11.09
C SER A 312 -11.38 3.92 -11.66
N GLU A 313 -11.98 4.12 -12.83
CA GLU A 313 -11.92 5.38 -13.58
C GLU A 313 -12.70 6.54 -12.93
N MET A 314 -13.57 6.23 -11.97
CA MET A 314 -14.37 7.21 -11.22
C MET A 314 -13.99 7.25 -9.74
N GLY A 315 -12.89 6.59 -9.38
CA GLY A 315 -12.30 6.65 -8.05
C GLY A 315 -11.96 8.08 -7.66
N ASN A 316 -12.23 8.43 -6.41
CA ASN A 316 -11.73 9.66 -5.82
C ASN A 316 -11.04 9.36 -4.49
N TRP A 317 -10.31 10.35 -3.97
CA TRP A 317 -9.43 10.19 -2.81
C TRP A 317 -10.14 9.70 -1.53
N ALA A 318 -11.42 10.03 -1.38
CA ALA A 318 -12.19 9.93 -0.14
C ALA A 318 -13.23 8.80 -0.14
N LEU A 319 -13.85 8.53 -1.29
CA LEU A 319 -14.95 7.57 -1.41
C LEU A 319 -14.43 6.14 -1.25
N GLY A 320 -14.92 5.44 -0.22
CA GLY A 320 -14.42 4.11 0.15
C GLY A 320 -13.15 4.13 1.02
N HIS A 321 -12.69 5.28 1.53
CA HIS A 321 -11.50 5.34 2.37
C HIS A 321 -11.77 4.85 3.81
N TRP A 322 -12.74 5.46 4.51
CA TRP A 322 -13.09 5.13 5.91
C TRP A 322 -14.03 3.92 6.02
N THR A 323 -14.25 3.42 7.24
CA THR A 323 -15.36 2.49 7.53
C THR A 323 -16.72 3.22 7.43
N GLU A 324 -17.83 2.46 7.38
CA GLU A 324 -19.21 2.99 7.48
C GLU A 324 -19.40 3.93 8.68
N GLU A 325 -18.74 3.63 9.79
CA GLU A 325 -18.80 4.41 11.04
C GLU A 325 -17.91 5.68 11.00
N GLY A 326 -17.17 5.92 9.90
CA GLY A 326 -16.30 7.07 9.71
C GLY A 326 -14.90 6.94 10.33
N TYR A 327 -14.46 5.73 10.67
CA TYR A 327 -13.11 5.49 11.21
C TYR A 327 -12.11 5.18 10.10
N ASP A 328 -10.91 5.74 10.22
CA ASP A 328 -9.72 5.24 9.50
C ASP A 328 -9.17 4.06 10.32
N ILE A 329 -9.20 2.85 9.75
CA ILE A 329 -8.76 1.63 10.47
C ILE A 329 -7.28 1.72 10.85
N PHE A 330 -6.43 2.26 9.96
CA PHE A 330 -5.00 2.34 10.19
C PHE A 330 -4.68 3.21 11.41
N GLN A 331 -5.49 4.24 11.68
CA GLN A 331 -5.33 5.20 12.79
C GLN A 331 -6.23 4.92 14.02
N ASN A 332 -6.96 3.81 14.04
CA ASN A 332 -7.96 3.53 15.09
C ASN A 332 -7.46 2.58 16.20
N PHE A 333 -6.17 2.28 16.26
CA PHE A 333 -5.55 1.44 17.30
C PHE A 333 -5.22 2.25 18.57
N PRO A 334 -4.98 1.59 19.73
CA PRO A 334 -4.67 2.34 20.96
C PRO A 334 -3.29 2.99 20.87
N ASP A 335 -3.19 4.25 21.29
CA ASP A 335 -1.90 4.93 21.47
C ASP A 335 -1.11 4.31 22.65
N LEU A 336 -0.23 3.37 22.31
CA LEU A 336 0.71 2.76 23.24
C LEU A 336 2.03 3.53 23.35
N ASN A 337 2.31 4.41 22.38
CA ASN A 337 3.52 5.24 22.30
C ASN A 337 3.56 6.23 23.47
N SER A 338 2.47 6.98 23.70
CA SER A 338 2.33 7.90 24.83
C SER A 338 2.47 7.19 26.18
N ILE A 339 1.97 5.96 26.29
CA ILE A 339 2.08 5.14 27.51
C ILE A 339 3.54 4.75 27.74
N LEU A 340 4.21 4.19 26.73
CA LEU A 340 5.61 3.78 26.81
C LEU A 340 6.53 4.98 27.11
N TRP A 341 6.45 6.03 26.30
CA TRP A 341 7.30 7.22 26.43
C TRP A 341 7.05 7.98 27.73
N GLY A 342 5.78 8.06 28.16
CA GLY A 342 5.40 8.63 29.45
C GLY A 342 5.91 7.82 30.65
N ALA A 343 6.15 6.52 30.48
CA ALA A 343 6.78 5.65 31.47
C ALA A 343 8.32 5.72 31.43
N GLU A 344 8.93 5.76 30.24
CA GLU A 344 10.37 6.01 30.08
C GLU A 344 10.81 7.28 30.80
N ASP A 345 10.04 8.36 30.63
CA ASP A 345 10.34 9.67 31.22
C ASP A 345 10.31 9.70 32.76
N ARG A 346 9.65 8.71 33.37
CA ARG A 346 9.59 8.49 34.82
C ARG A 346 10.59 7.44 35.30
N GLY A 347 11.38 6.84 34.40
CA GLY A 347 12.27 5.73 34.71
C GLY A 347 11.54 4.42 35.05
N TRP A 348 10.31 4.25 34.57
CA TRP A 348 9.43 3.11 34.88
C TRP A 348 9.66 1.89 33.98
N VAL A 349 10.33 2.07 32.84
CA VAL A 349 10.63 0.99 31.87
C VAL A 349 11.96 0.31 32.20
N PRO A 350 12.08 -1.04 32.17
CA PRO A 350 11.04 -2.04 31.93
C PRO A 350 10.34 -2.56 33.22
N ARG A 351 10.61 -1.94 34.38
CA ARG A 351 10.27 -2.52 35.70
C ARG A 351 8.79 -2.43 36.11
N VAL A 352 8.08 -1.41 35.66
CA VAL A 352 6.68 -1.11 36.00
C VAL A 352 5.82 -1.15 34.75
N VAL A 353 6.31 -0.56 33.66
CA VAL A 353 5.75 -0.69 32.31
C VAL A 353 6.78 -1.45 31.48
N PRO A 354 6.42 -2.56 30.81
CA PRO A 354 7.35 -3.29 29.97
C PRO A 354 7.70 -2.50 28.71
N ASN A 355 8.87 -2.76 28.12
CA ASN A 355 9.32 -2.20 26.84
C ASN A 355 8.75 -2.96 25.61
N HIS A 356 7.77 -3.82 25.86
CA HIS A 356 7.16 -4.74 24.91
C HIS A 356 5.83 -5.21 25.48
N HIS A 357 4.86 -5.60 24.64
CA HIS A 357 3.53 -6.03 25.10
C HIS A 357 2.90 -5.03 26.08
N VAL A 358 2.97 -3.73 25.74
CA VAL A 358 2.36 -2.64 26.51
C VAL A 358 0.85 -2.91 26.56
N PRO A 359 0.22 -3.00 27.75
CA PRO A 359 -1.17 -3.41 27.87
C PRO A 359 -2.11 -2.40 27.22
N ILE A 360 -3.15 -2.89 26.53
CA ILE A 360 -4.23 -2.06 26.01
C ILE A 360 -4.94 -1.35 27.18
N PRO A 361 -5.20 -0.03 27.10
CA PRO A 361 -5.89 0.70 28.16
C PRO A 361 -7.25 0.11 28.52
N GLU A 362 -7.56 0.08 29.82
CA GLU A 362 -8.88 -0.32 30.30
C GLU A 362 -9.97 0.53 29.63
N ASN A 363 -11.01 -0.14 29.14
CA ASN A 363 -12.14 0.43 28.38
C ASN A 363 -11.86 0.89 26.95
N PHE A 364 -10.64 0.80 26.40
CA PHE A 364 -10.38 1.15 25.00
C PHE A 364 -11.32 0.43 24.02
N LEU A 365 -11.44 -0.89 24.15
CA LEU A 365 -12.33 -1.73 23.32
C LEU A 365 -13.84 -1.45 23.53
N ASN A 366 -14.20 -0.73 24.59
CA ASN A 366 -15.57 -0.28 24.87
C ASN A 366 -15.85 1.14 24.35
N GLY A 367 -14.84 1.85 23.85
CA GLY A 367 -14.95 3.19 23.27
C GLY A 367 -15.15 3.19 21.76
N SER A 368 -14.83 4.34 21.16
CA SER A 368 -14.90 4.66 19.73
C SER A 368 -13.85 3.90 18.90
N VAL A 369 -14.05 2.60 18.75
CA VAL A 369 -13.18 1.68 18.02
C VAL A 369 -14.04 0.85 17.08
N ALA A 370 -13.67 0.83 15.79
CA ALA A 370 -14.40 0.16 14.72
C ALA A 370 -14.50 -1.37 14.94
N ALA A 371 -15.52 -1.99 14.36
CA ALA A 371 -15.72 -3.44 14.42
C ALA A 371 -14.53 -4.21 13.83
N GLU A 372 -13.98 -3.69 12.73
CA GLU A 372 -12.82 -4.16 12.00
C GLU A 372 -11.58 -4.14 12.90
N THR A 373 -11.27 -2.98 13.50
CA THR A 373 -10.14 -2.79 14.40
C THR A 373 -10.17 -3.75 15.60
N LYS A 374 -11.34 -3.95 16.22
CA LYS A 374 -11.51 -4.92 17.34
C LYS A 374 -11.20 -6.36 16.90
N ALA A 375 -11.64 -6.73 15.71
CA ALA A 375 -11.37 -8.05 15.13
C ALA A 375 -9.90 -8.23 14.75
N ILE A 376 -9.25 -7.19 14.21
CA ILE A 376 -7.82 -7.19 13.89
C ILE A 376 -7.00 -7.34 15.18
N ILE A 377 -7.24 -6.51 16.21
CA ILE A 377 -6.59 -6.63 17.53
C ILE A 377 -6.70 -8.06 18.07
N SER A 378 -7.92 -8.61 18.11
CA SER A 378 -8.14 -9.97 18.59
C SER A 378 -7.43 -11.03 17.74
N TRP A 379 -7.26 -10.81 16.43
CA TRP A 379 -6.48 -11.69 15.56
C TRP A 379 -4.97 -11.57 15.82
N MET A 380 -4.45 -10.36 16.02
CA MET A 380 -3.05 -10.13 16.40
C MET A 380 -2.68 -10.79 17.75
N GLU A 381 -3.59 -10.78 18.72
CA GLU A 381 -3.39 -11.42 20.03
C GLU A 381 -3.43 -12.96 19.98
N ARG A 382 -4.16 -13.54 19.01
CA ARG A 382 -4.39 -14.99 18.91
C ARG A 382 -3.30 -15.77 18.18
N THR A 383 -2.60 -15.13 17.24
CA THR A 383 -1.57 -15.76 16.41
C THR A 383 -0.21 -15.11 16.71
N PRO A 384 0.86 -15.88 16.99
CA PRO A 384 2.17 -15.34 17.37
C PRO A 384 2.95 -14.82 16.15
N PHE A 385 2.42 -13.79 15.48
CA PHE A 385 3.04 -13.12 14.35
C PHE A 385 4.45 -12.59 14.68
N VAL A 386 5.36 -12.80 13.73
CA VAL A 386 6.78 -12.40 13.83
C VAL A 386 7.06 -11.22 12.90
N LEU A 387 6.57 -11.31 11.66
CA LEU A 387 6.73 -10.29 10.63
C LEU A 387 5.39 -10.07 9.94
N GLY A 388 5.05 -8.80 9.74
CA GLY A 388 3.86 -8.36 9.05
C GLY A 388 4.16 -7.21 8.09
N ALA A 389 3.30 -7.03 7.11
CA ALA A 389 3.18 -5.76 6.39
C ALA A 389 1.74 -5.50 5.96
N ASN A 390 1.39 -4.22 5.88
CA ASN A 390 0.11 -3.77 5.32
C ASN A 390 0.34 -3.03 4.00
N LEU A 391 -0.49 -3.38 3.02
CA LEU A 391 -0.46 -2.81 1.68
C LEU A 391 -1.48 -1.67 1.58
N GLN A 392 -1.00 -0.51 1.15
CA GLN A 392 -1.73 0.77 1.02
C GLN A 392 -1.46 1.38 -0.37
N GLY A 393 -2.19 2.45 -0.71
CA GLY A 393 -2.07 3.17 -1.98
C GLY A 393 -2.09 4.69 -1.83
N GLY A 394 -1.88 5.41 -2.94
CA GLY A 394 -1.81 6.87 -2.96
C GLY A 394 -0.41 7.46 -2.79
N GLU A 395 0.62 6.62 -2.67
CA GLU A 395 2.03 6.99 -2.73
C GLU A 395 2.85 5.76 -3.19
N LYS A 396 4.14 5.93 -3.48
CA LYS A 396 5.03 4.81 -3.88
C LYS A 396 6.30 4.76 -3.04
N MET A 397 6.21 4.13 -1.86
CA MET A 397 7.32 3.99 -0.90
C MET A 397 7.01 2.99 0.22
N VAL A 398 8.01 2.60 1.00
CA VAL A 398 7.83 1.79 2.22
C VAL A 398 8.06 2.64 3.47
N THR A 399 7.05 2.76 4.33
CA THR A 399 7.15 3.50 5.59
C THR A 399 7.29 2.56 6.77
N TYR A 400 8.17 2.88 7.72
CA TYR A 400 8.44 2.03 8.88
C TYR A 400 8.33 2.79 10.23
N PRO A 401 8.01 2.08 11.34
CA PRO A 401 7.86 2.65 12.68
C PRO A 401 9.03 3.48 13.23
N PHE A 402 8.82 4.38 14.19
CA PHE A 402 7.50 4.76 14.73
C PHE A 402 6.71 5.62 13.75
N ASP A 403 5.39 5.45 13.76
CA ASP A 403 4.45 6.26 13.00
C ASP A 403 4.08 7.54 13.76
N MET A 404 4.07 7.50 15.09
CA MET A 404 3.86 8.68 15.92
C MET A 404 5.15 9.50 16.10
N GLN A 405 5.06 10.83 15.94
CA GLN A 405 6.14 11.75 16.34
C GLN A 405 6.05 12.09 17.84
N ARG A 406 7.18 12.09 18.55
CA ARG A 406 7.21 12.30 20.00
C ARG A 406 7.37 13.77 20.41
N PRO A 407 6.69 14.22 21.48
CA PRO A 407 7.06 15.38 22.29
C PRO A 407 8.53 15.48 22.80
N PRO A 408 9.30 16.52 22.42
CA PRO A 408 10.19 17.18 23.36
C PRO A 408 9.43 17.56 24.63
N ARG A 409 10.12 17.46 25.74
CA ARG A 409 9.60 17.77 27.06
C ARG A 409 9.26 19.26 27.21
N HIS A 410 8.23 19.53 28.02
CA HIS A 410 7.86 20.85 28.54
C HIS A 410 7.26 21.87 27.54
N MET A 411 6.80 21.42 26.37
CA MET A 411 6.05 22.26 25.44
C MET A 411 4.55 22.21 25.72
N ASN A 412 3.86 23.34 25.62
CA ASN A 412 2.40 23.43 25.69
C ASN A 412 1.75 22.91 24.39
N GLU A 413 0.57 22.31 24.54
CA GLU A 413 -0.19 21.62 23.50
C GLU A 413 -0.43 22.49 22.24
N GLU A 414 -0.73 23.78 22.42
CA GLU A 414 -0.91 24.75 21.33
C GLU A 414 0.37 25.07 20.53
N THR A 415 1.54 25.13 21.19
CA THR A 415 2.82 25.32 20.50
C THR A 415 3.22 24.04 19.78
N TRP A 416 2.85 22.88 20.35
CA TRP A 416 3.02 21.61 19.67
C TRP A 416 2.16 21.52 18.40
N ALA A 417 0.88 21.87 18.45
CA ALA A 417 0.02 21.94 17.25
C ALA A 417 0.50 22.95 16.18
N ARG A 418 1.56 23.72 16.44
CA ARG A 418 2.33 24.51 15.46
C ARG A 418 3.62 23.81 15.02
N ILE A 419 4.43 23.26 15.93
CA ILE A 419 5.66 22.54 15.56
C ILE A 419 5.39 21.26 14.76
N GLN A 420 4.25 20.59 15.00
CA GLN A 420 3.82 19.44 14.21
C GLN A 420 3.55 19.80 12.74
N ARG A 421 3.21 21.07 12.45
CA ARG A 421 3.11 21.61 11.07
C ARG A 421 4.45 22.02 10.46
N GLN A 422 5.53 22.01 11.25
CA GLN A 422 6.87 22.41 10.82
C GLN A 422 7.89 21.26 10.90
N ASN A 423 7.47 20.05 11.29
CA ASN A 423 8.30 18.85 11.47
C ASN A 423 9.54 19.03 12.40
N GLU A 424 9.61 20.06 13.24
CA GLU A 424 10.76 20.32 14.14
C GLU A 424 10.76 19.45 15.43
N GLY A 425 10.15 18.27 15.38
CA GLY A 425 10.11 17.30 16.48
C GLY A 425 11.37 16.44 16.57
N ALA A 426 11.79 16.06 17.78
CA ALA A 426 12.87 15.11 17.96
C ALA A 426 12.39 13.68 17.62
N LEU A 427 12.71 13.22 16.41
CA LEU A 427 12.42 11.85 15.96
C LEU A 427 12.92 10.82 16.98
N ARG A 428 12.04 9.93 17.41
CA ARG A 428 12.38 8.76 18.21
C ARG A 428 12.41 7.56 17.28
N GLU A 429 13.62 7.11 16.98
CA GLU A 429 13.88 5.81 16.37
C GLU A 429 13.33 4.68 17.27
N THR A 430 12.96 3.56 16.64
CA THR A 430 12.65 2.33 17.37
C THR A 430 13.93 1.73 17.98
N ALA A 431 13.79 0.83 18.96
CA ALA A 431 14.95 0.08 19.47
C ALA A 431 15.61 -0.79 18.38
N ASP A 432 14.83 -1.15 17.36
CA ASP A 432 15.18 -2.02 16.24
C ASP A 432 15.25 -1.27 14.90
N GLU A 433 15.52 0.04 14.93
CA GLU A 433 15.57 0.95 13.75
C GLU A 433 16.31 0.36 12.55
N ASN A 434 17.49 -0.21 12.77
CA ASN A 434 18.29 -0.81 11.71
C ASN A 434 17.59 -2.01 11.05
N LEU A 435 16.86 -2.83 11.83
CA LEU A 435 16.09 -3.95 11.31
C LEU A 435 14.89 -3.44 10.51
N PHE A 436 14.14 -2.45 11.01
CA PHE A 436 13.04 -1.84 10.26
C PHE A 436 13.51 -1.23 8.93
N ARG A 437 14.63 -0.49 8.93
CA ARG A 437 15.27 0.02 7.72
C ARG A 437 15.66 -1.12 6.75
N TRP A 438 16.21 -2.22 7.25
CA TRP A 438 16.53 -3.39 6.42
C TRP A 438 15.28 -4.04 5.81
N LEU A 439 14.22 -4.21 6.61
CA LEU A 439 12.95 -4.78 6.17
C LEU A 439 12.30 -3.91 5.08
N ALA A 440 12.24 -2.60 5.29
CA ALA A 440 11.76 -1.64 4.30
C ALA A 440 12.61 -1.64 3.01
N MET A 441 13.95 -1.60 3.15
CA MET A 441 14.87 -1.65 2.00
C MET A 441 14.74 -2.95 1.21
N THR A 442 14.43 -4.08 1.86
CA THR A 442 14.26 -5.37 1.18
C THR A 442 13.10 -5.29 0.18
N TYR A 443 11.96 -4.70 0.58
CA TYR A 443 10.83 -4.55 -0.33
C TYR A 443 11.13 -3.49 -1.41
N ALA A 444 11.55 -2.28 -0.99
CA ALA A 444 11.75 -1.15 -1.90
C ALA A 444 12.77 -1.42 -3.02
N HIS A 445 13.89 -2.09 -2.72
CA HIS A 445 14.93 -2.41 -3.74
C HIS A 445 14.65 -3.69 -4.53
N SER A 446 13.66 -4.50 -4.12
CA SER A 446 13.17 -5.64 -4.90
C SER A 446 11.98 -5.27 -5.80
N HIS A 447 11.33 -4.14 -5.55
CA HIS A 447 10.27 -3.58 -6.37
C HIS A 447 10.88 -2.85 -7.59
N LEU A 448 10.38 -3.13 -8.79
CA LEU A 448 11.02 -2.67 -10.03
C LEU A 448 11.16 -1.14 -10.12
N THR A 449 10.11 -0.39 -9.75
CA THR A 449 10.03 1.07 -9.96
C THR A 449 10.07 1.92 -8.68
N MET A 450 10.24 1.35 -7.48
CA MET A 450 10.07 2.09 -6.21
C MET A 450 11.31 2.93 -5.84
N THR A 451 12.48 2.60 -6.39
CA THR A 451 13.73 3.37 -6.25
C THR A 451 14.10 4.14 -7.53
N GLU A 452 13.10 4.54 -8.33
CA GLU A 452 13.29 5.35 -9.54
C GLU A 452 13.22 6.86 -9.22
N ASN A 453 14.36 7.42 -8.81
CA ASN A 453 14.49 8.78 -8.26
C ASN A 453 14.13 9.94 -9.21
N HIS A 454 13.73 9.65 -10.45
CA HIS A 454 13.50 10.65 -11.51
C HIS A 454 12.03 11.10 -11.62
N ARG A 455 11.12 10.53 -10.81
CA ARG A 455 9.67 10.83 -10.85
C ARG A 455 9.10 11.52 -9.59
N GLY A 456 9.92 11.89 -8.60
CA GLY A 456 9.44 12.46 -7.34
C GLY A 456 8.62 11.48 -6.49
N SER A 457 7.80 12.00 -5.57
CA SER A 457 6.68 11.25 -4.99
C SER A 457 5.42 11.44 -5.87
N CYS A 458 4.31 10.80 -5.51
CA CYS A 458 3.06 10.95 -6.24
C CYS A 458 2.47 12.37 -6.15
N HIS A 459 2.73 13.10 -5.06
CA HIS A 459 2.12 14.41 -4.81
C HIS A 459 3.10 15.52 -4.42
N THR A 460 4.34 15.20 -4.08
CA THR A 460 5.38 16.17 -3.69
C THR A 460 6.76 15.79 -4.26
N ASP A 461 7.82 16.51 -3.87
CA ASP A 461 9.19 15.98 -4.01
C ASP A 461 9.32 14.60 -3.32
N ASP A 462 10.30 13.81 -3.78
CA ASP A 462 10.64 12.52 -3.18
C ASP A 462 11.22 12.71 -1.76
N VAL A 463 10.35 12.53 -0.76
CA VAL A 463 10.70 12.56 0.66
C VAL A 463 11.69 11.46 1.07
N THR A 464 11.83 10.38 0.29
CA THR A 464 12.72 9.25 0.61
C THR A 464 14.19 9.50 0.25
N GLY A 465 14.48 10.59 -0.49
CA GLY A 465 15.83 10.90 -0.97
C GLY A 465 16.42 9.82 -1.89
N GLY A 466 15.56 9.17 -2.68
CA GLY A 466 15.92 8.11 -3.62
C GLY A 466 16.16 6.74 -2.99
N GLN A 467 15.71 6.51 -1.76
CA GLN A 467 15.83 5.20 -1.08
C GLN A 467 14.55 4.35 -1.17
N GLY A 468 13.43 4.93 -1.60
CA GLY A 468 12.12 4.27 -1.59
C GLY A 468 11.59 3.95 -0.18
N ILE A 469 12.26 4.45 0.88
CA ILE A 469 11.92 4.19 2.28
C ILE A 469 11.95 5.45 3.13
N ILE A 470 11.10 5.51 4.17
CA ILE A 470 11.09 6.62 5.14
C ILE A 470 10.54 6.19 6.50
N ASN A 471 11.00 6.81 7.59
CA ASN A 471 10.34 6.66 8.89
C ASN A 471 8.99 7.39 8.85
N ARG A 472 7.89 6.73 9.21
CA ARG A 472 6.55 7.30 9.02
C ARG A 472 6.32 8.61 9.79
N ALA A 473 6.81 8.71 11.03
CA ALA A 473 6.73 9.94 11.84
C ALA A 473 7.52 11.14 11.27
N SER A 474 8.46 10.91 10.36
CA SER A 474 9.21 11.98 9.67
C SER A 474 8.52 12.53 8.42
N TRP A 475 7.51 11.82 7.89
CA TRP A 475 6.76 12.21 6.71
C TRP A 475 5.37 12.75 7.05
N LYS A 476 4.50 11.88 7.59
CA LYS A 476 3.12 12.19 7.98
C LYS A 476 2.81 11.46 9.29
N PRO A 477 3.08 12.07 10.45
CA PRO A 477 2.98 11.40 11.74
C PRO A 477 1.53 11.06 12.10
N VAL A 478 1.32 9.86 12.60
CA VAL A 478 0.02 9.26 12.92
C VAL A 478 0.01 8.81 14.38
N VAL A 479 -1.10 9.05 15.09
CA VAL A 479 -1.32 8.55 16.47
C VAL A 479 -2.23 7.32 16.40
N GLY A 480 -1.97 6.29 17.22
CA GLY A 480 -2.81 5.10 17.26
C GLY A 480 -2.71 4.26 15.98
N SER A 481 -1.50 4.12 15.42
CA SER A 481 -1.32 3.37 14.18
C SER A 481 -1.33 1.85 14.38
N MET A 482 -1.69 1.11 13.33
CA MET A 482 -1.59 -0.35 13.33
C MET A 482 -0.15 -0.86 13.48
N ASN A 483 0.84 -0.20 12.86
CA ASN A 483 2.24 -0.62 12.93
C ASN A 483 2.80 -0.46 14.35
N ASP A 484 2.57 0.71 14.95
CA ASP A 484 3.04 1.04 16.30
C ASP A 484 2.34 0.13 17.33
N PHE A 485 1.05 -0.16 17.15
CA PHE A 485 0.33 -1.16 17.94
C PHE A 485 0.96 -2.56 17.79
N SER A 486 1.22 -3.02 16.56
CA SER A 486 1.81 -4.34 16.29
C SER A 486 3.13 -4.51 17.04
N TYR A 487 4.03 -3.53 16.89
CA TYR A 487 5.36 -3.54 17.51
C TYR A 487 5.31 -3.37 19.04
N LEU A 488 4.45 -2.48 19.57
CA LEU A 488 4.39 -2.21 21.02
C LEU A 488 3.56 -3.23 21.81
N HIS A 489 2.57 -3.87 21.20
CA HIS A 489 1.66 -4.80 21.87
C HIS A 489 2.00 -6.29 21.65
N THR A 490 2.66 -6.65 20.55
CA THR A 490 2.91 -8.04 20.17
C THR A 490 4.41 -8.34 19.98
N ASN A 491 4.76 -9.45 19.33
CA ASN A 491 6.11 -9.74 18.84
C ASN A 491 6.31 -9.28 17.37
N CYS A 492 5.26 -8.78 16.70
CA CYS A 492 5.22 -8.65 15.26
C CYS A 492 5.79 -7.30 14.79
N PHE A 493 6.91 -7.37 14.08
CA PHE A 493 7.47 -6.24 13.33
C PHE A 493 6.58 -5.97 12.12
N GLU A 494 5.98 -4.78 12.02
CA GLU A 494 5.09 -4.42 10.91
C GLU A 494 5.50 -3.10 10.25
N ILE A 495 5.37 -3.07 8.92
CA ILE A 495 5.63 -1.90 8.07
C ILE A 495 4.46 -1.66 7.12
N SER A 496 4.34 -0.44 6.62
CA SER A 496 3.36 -0.08 5.59
C SER A 496 4.04 0.09 4.24
N ILE A 497 3.45 -0.50 3.21
CA ILE A 497 3.94 -0.47 1.83
C ILE A 497 2.91 0.29 0.99
N PHE A 498 3.29 1.45 0.48
CA PHE A 498 2.50 2.25 -0.46
C PHE A 498 2.92 1.85 -1.87
N LEU A 499 1.99 1.24 -2.61
CA LEU A 499 2.29 0.50 -3.83
C LEU A 499 2.35 1.36 -5.10
N GLY A 500 1.62 2.49 -5.13
CA GLY A 500 1.48 3.33 -6.30
C GLY A 500 0.62 4.57 -6.04
N CYS A 501 0.70 5.53 -6.97
CA CYS A 501 0.00 6.82 -6.90
C CYS A 501 -1.51 6.67 -7.08
N ASP A 502 -1.92 5.85 -8.05
CA ASP A 502 -3.30 5.46 -8.23
C ASP A 502 -3.72 4.51 -7.11
N LYS A 503 -4.76 4.89 -6.37
CA LYS A 503 -5.31 4.05 -5.29
C LYS A 503 -6.09 2.86 -5.85
N PHE A 504 -6.75 3.03 -7.00
CA PHE A 504 -7.61 2.06 -7.64
C PHE A 504 -7.23 1.91 -9.13
N PRO A 505 -6.02 1.39 -9.42
CA PRO A 505 -5.53 1.29 -10.79
C PRO A 505 -6.42 0.38 -11.63
N HIS A 506 -6.70 0.80 -12.87
CA HIS A 506 -7.55 0.09 -13.80
C HIS A 506 -7.04 -1.35 -14.09
N GLU A 507 -7.95 -2.28 -14.41
CA GLU A 507 -7.64 -3.72 -14.57
C GLU A 507 -6.48 -4.01 -15.54
N SER A 508 -6.34 -3.21 -16.60
CA SER A 508 -5.24 -3.32 -17.58
C SER A 508 -3.85 -3.06 -17.01
N GLU A 509 -3.76 -2.53 -15.79
CA GLU A 509 -2.50 -2.21 -15.10
C GLU A 509 -2.07 -3.35 -14.15
N LEU A 510 -3.03 -4.17 -13.67
CA LEU A 510 -2.80 -5.18 -12.63
C LEU A 510 -1.71 -6.19 -12.96
N ALA A 511 -1.54 -6.56 -14.23
CA ALA A 511 -0.46 -7.46 -14.65
C ALA A 511 0.93 -6.81 -14.56
N SER A 512 1.03 -5.51 -14.90
CA SER A 512 2.28 -4.76 -14.76
C SER A 512 2.61 -4.54 -13.28
N GLU A 513 1.59 -4.23 -12.46
CA GLU A 513 1.78 -4.04 -11.03
C GLU A 513 2.09 -5.34 -10.29
N TRP A 514 1.57 -6.48 -10.75
CA TRP A 514 2.02 -7.79 -10.29
C TRP A 514 3.52 -7.99 -10.55
N GLU A 515 3.99 -7.74 -11.78
CA GLU A 515 5.41 -7.89 -12.11
C GLU A 515 6.31 -6.91 -11.33
N ASN A 516 5.84 -5.68 -11.09
CA ASN A 516 6.52 -4.70 -10.23
C ASN A 516 6.73 -5.21 -8.79
N ASN A 517 5.76 -5.96 -8.25
CA ASN A 517 5.66 -6.30 -6.83
C ASN A 517 5.99 -7.77 -6.49
N ARG A 518 5.91 -8.71 -7.44
CA ARG A 518 6.04 -10.16 -7.22
C ARG A 518 7.31 -10.55 -6.46
N GLU A 519 8.46 -10.07 -6.92
CA GLU A 519 9.74 -10.36 -6.25
C GLU A 519 9.82 -9.70 -4.87
N ALA A 520 9.34 -8.47 -4.72
CA ALA A 520 9.33 -7.75 -3.44
C ALA A 520 8.46 -8.45 -2.38
N LEU A 521 7.28 -8.93 -2.78
CA LEU A 521 6.37 -9.71 -1.92
C LEU A 521 7.04 -10.98 -1.40
N LEU A 522 7.67 -11.76 -2.29
CA LEU A 522 8.37 -13.01 -1.92
C LEU A 522 9.63 -12.72 -1.08
N ALA A 523 10.47 -11.78 -1.49
CA ALA A 523 11.69 -11.41 -0.80
C ALA A 523 11.42 -10.89 0.62
N PHE A 524 10.30 -10.19 0.84
CA PHE A 524 9.90 -9.73 2.16
C PHE A 524 9.42 -10.88 3.07
N ILE A 525 8.61 -11.81 2.56
CA ILE A 525 8.23 -13.04 3.29
C ILE A 525 9.49 -13.79 3.77
N GLU A 526 10.51 -13.91 2.91
CA GLU A 526 11.79 -14.55 3.24
C GLU A 526 12.55 -13.89 4.40
N GLN A 527 12.26 -12.63 4.75
CA GLN A 527 12.93 -11.96 5.88
C GLN A 527 12.49 -12.48 7.25
N VAL A 528 11.36 -13.20 7.34
CA VAL A 528 10.90 -13.81 8.60
C VAL A 528 11.88 -14.87 9.14
N HIS A 529 12.73 -15.42 8.26
CA HIS A 529 13.80 -16.35 8.58
C HIS A 529 15.14 -15.67 8.94
N ARG A 530 15.14 -14.40 9.33
CA ARG A 530 16.35 -13.71 9.83
C ARG A 530 16.41 -13.68 11.35
N GLY A 531 17.62 -13.47 11.88
CA GLY A 531 17.87 -13.42 13.31
C GLY A 531 18.00 -14.80 13.95
N ILE A 532 17.27 -15.03 15.04
CA ILE A 532 17.46 -16.14 15.98
C ILE A 532 16.09 -16.70 16.39
N LYS A 533 15.89 -18.02 16.31
CA LYS A 533 14.67 -18.69 16.80
C LYS A 533 14.95 -19.92 17.65
N GLY A 534 14.05 -20.20 18.59
CA GLY A 534 14.08 -21.43 19.39
C GLY A 534 13.16 -21.41 20.60
N VAL A 535 13.43 -22.32 21.55
CA VAL A 535 12.55 -22.60 22.68
C VAL A 535 13.23 -22.36 24.02
N VAL A 536 12.48 -21.77 24.95
CA VAL A 536 12.88 -21.62 26.36
C VAL A 536 12.33 -22.82 27.13
N ARG A 537 13.16 -23.43 28.00
CA ARG A 537 12.79 -24.59 28.81
C ARG A 537 13.11 -24.38 30.28
N ASP A 538 12.34 -25.01 31.16
CA ASP A 538 12.64 -25.08 32.59
C ASP A 538 13.76 -26.10 32.90
N VAL A 539 14.05 -26.28 34.19
CA VAL A 539 15.09 -27.22 34.67
C VAL A 539 14.73 -28.69 34.45
N ASP A 540 13.43 -29.00 34.30
CA ASP A 540 12.90 -30.35 34.07
C ASP A 540 12.73 -30.65 32.56
N GLY A 541 12.95 -29.64 31.70
CA GLY A 541 12.91 -29.73 30.25
C GLY A 541 11.57 -29.35 29.60
N ASN A 542 10.57 -28.92 30.38
CA ASN A 542 9.27 -28.47 29.87
C ASN A 542 9.40 -27.13 29.14
N LEU A 543 8.52 -26.88 28.16
CA LEU A 543 8.48 -25.60 27.44
C LEU A 543 7.91 -24.49 28.32
N LEU A 544 8.57 -23.33 28.32
CA LEU A 544 8.13 -22.14 29.05
C LEU A 544 7.50 -21.12 28.08
N ALA A 545 6.17 -21.00 28.15
CA ALA A 545 5.39 -19.96 27.50
C ALA A 545 5.45 -18.63 28.28
N ASN A 546 5.25 -17.49 27.60
CA ASN A 546 5.25 -16.14 28.19
C ASN A 546 6.52 -15.79 28.97
N ALA A 547 7.66 -16.40 28.61
CA ALA A 547 8.98 -16.00 29.07
C ALA A 547 9.46 -14.81 28.23
N THR A 548 10.04 -13.80 28.88
CA THR A 548 10.63 -12.65 28.19
C THR A 548 12.04 -13.01 27.72
N VAL A 549 12.36 -12.67 26.47
CA VAL A 549 13.70 -12.81 25.90
C VAL A 549 14.19 -11.43 25.48
N SER A 550 15.29 -11.00 26.11
CA SER A 550 15.88 -9.67 25.97
C SER A 550 17.21 -9.77 25.21
N VAL A 551 17.48 -8.83 24.31
CA VAL A 551 18.77 -8.73 23.60
C VAL A 551 19.59 -7.58 24.19
N GLU A 552 20.85 -7.83 24.54
CA GLU A 552 21.72 -6.78 25.07
C GLU A 552 21.92 -5.65 24.03
N GLY A 553 21.65 -4.41 24.44
CA GLY A 553 21.73 -3.22 23.59
C GLY A 553 20.41 -2.83 22.92
N ILE A 554 19.49 -3.78 22.71
CA ILE A 554 18.16 -3.52 22.15
C ILE A 554 17.17 -3.33 23.30
N LYS A 555 16.49 -2.19 23.34
CA LYS A 555 15.52 -1.85 24.39
C LYS A 555 14.09 -2.28 24.04
N HIS A 556 13.94 -3.40 23.35
CA HIS A 556 12.67 -4.03 23.04
C HIS A 556 12.85 -5.54 23.21
N ASP A 557 11.97 -6.16 23.99
CA ASP A 557 12.06 -7.56 24.37
C ASP A 557 10.94 -8.36 23.68
N VAL A 558 11.16 -9.64 23.40
CA VAL A 558 10.10 -10.51 22.84
C VAL A 558 9.57 -11.48 23.89
N LYS A 559 8.42 -12.11 23.62
CA LYS A 559 7.87 -13.18 24.45
C LYS A 559 7.88 -14.53 23.75
N THR A 560 8.07 -15.60 24.50
CA THR A 560 7.71 -16.94 24.02
C THR A 560 6.19 -17.06 23.90
N GLY A 561 5.72 -17.47 22.73
CA GLY A 561 4.38 -18.05 22.59
C GLY A 561 4.31 -19.40 23.30
N ASN A 562 3.15 -20.08 23.20
CA ASN A 562 2.95 -21.39 23.82
C ASN A 562 3.91 -22.49 23.31
N ARG A 563 4.62 -22.27 22.18
CA ARG A 563 5.57 -23.23 21.59
C ARG A 563 6.88 -22.63 21.03
N LEU A 564 7.00 -21.32 20.81
CA LEU A 564 8.16 -20.72 20.11
C LEU A 564 8.49 -19.29 20.58
N SER A 565 9.77 -18.91 20.53
CA SER A 565 10.22 -17.52 20.36
C SER A 565 11.01 -17.35 19.06
N VAL A 566 10.75 -16.25 18.36
CA VAL A 566 11.58 -15.76 17.25
C VAL A 566 12.00 -14.33 17.58
N ILE A 567 13.26 -14.01 17.31
CA ILE A 567 13.86 -12.68 17.38
C ILE A 567 14.41 -12.41 15.99
N LEU A 568 13.79 -11.50 15.25
CA LEU A 568 14.40 -10.98 14.03
C LEU A 568 15.65 -10.17 14.40
N GLY A 569 16.69 -10.23 13.58
CA GLY A 569 17.96 -9.60 13.93
C GLY A 569 18.95 -9.51 12.76
N LEU A 570 19.69 -8.42 12.74
CA LEU A 570 20.76 -8.18 11.77
C LEU A 570 22.07 -8.84 12.20
N ARG A 571 22.99 -9.01 11.23
CA ARG A 571 24.28 -9.66 11.46
C ARG A 571 25.08 -8.96 12.57
N GLY A 572 25.45 -9.72 13.59
CA GLY A 572 26.24 -9.23 14.72
C GLY A 572 26.56 -10.33 15.73
N LEU A 573 27.30 -9.94 16.77
CA LEU A 573 27.43 -10.72 18.00
C LEU A 573 26.29 -10.32 18.92
N ILE A 574 25.40 -11.26 19.25
CA ILE A 574 24.19 -11.02 20.04
C ILE A 574 24.32 -11.74 21.39
N HIS A 575 24.11 -11.00 22.48
CA HIS A 575 23.93 -11.53 23.82
C HIS A 575 22.44 -11.59 24.16
N ILE A 576 21.97 -12.77 24.55
CA ILE A 576 20.56 -13.01 24.92
C ILE A 576 20.47 -13.31 26.42
N GLU A 577 19.55 -12.64 27.10
CA GLU A 577 19.04 -13.04 28.41
C GLU A 577 17.58 -13.53 28.29
N ALA A 578 17.21 -14.55 29.07
CA ALA A 578 15.83 -14.98 29.21
C ALA A 578 15.39 -14.84 30.67
N CYS A 579 14.21 -14.28 30.88
CA CYS A 579 13.64 -14.00 32.19
C CYS A 579 12.22 -14.55 32.33
N LEU A 580 11.93 -15.15 33.49
CA LEU A 580 10.58 -15.56 33.89
C LEU A 580 10.39 -15.24 35.38
N PHE A 581 9.32 -14.53 35.74
CA PHE A 581 8.89 -14.24 37.12
C PHE A 581 10.05 -13.98 38.12
N THR A 582 10.93 -13.02 37.79
CA THR A 582 12.12 -12.57 38.56
C THR A 582 13.38 -13.46 38.53
N MET A 583 13.39 -14.61 37.85
CA MET A 583 14.62 -15.38 37.61
C MET A 583 15.33 -14.94 36.32
N LYS A 584 16.59 -14.51 36.44
CA LYS A 584 17.51 -14.26 35.31
C LYS A 584 18.26 -15.55 34.94
N PHE A 585 18.15 -15.99 33.69
CA PHE A 585 18.98 -17.08 33.15
C PHE A 585 20.13 -16.53 32.31
N LYS A 586 21.31 -17.16 32.41
CA LYS A 586 22.59 -16.52 32.07
C LYS A 586 23.13 -16.90 30.69
N ILE A 587 23.21 -15.88 29.83
CA ILE A 587 24.20 -15.60 28.76
C ILE A 587 24.64 -16.78 27.88
N GLN A 588 24.28 -16.68 26.60
CA GLN A 588 24.98 -17.36 25.51
C GLN A 588 25.26 -16.35 24.39
N ASN A 589 26.50 -16.35 23.87
CA ASN A 589 26.90 -15.45 22.78
C ASN A 589 26.62 -16.11 21.44
N PHE A 590 25.93 -15.41 20.54
CA PHE A 590 25.67 -15.88 19.17
C PHE A 590 26.35 -14.98 18.14
N SER A 591 26.78 -15.57 17.03
CA SER A 591 27.39 -14.85 15.91
C SER A 591 26.53 -15.11 14.67
N LEU A 592 25.84 -14.09 14.18
CA LEU A 592 25.09 -14.18 12.92
C LEU A 592 26.04 -14.03 11.73
N LEU A 593 26.74 -15.13 11.40
CA LEU A 593 27.59 -15.29 10.23
C LEU A 593 26.95 -16.26 9.22
N ARG A 594 27.38 -16.15 7.96
CA ARG A 594 26.85 -16.92 6.83
C ARG A 594 27.05 -18.43 7.05
N ASP A 595 25.95 -19.16 7.06
CA ASP A 595 25.81 -20.63 6.98
C ASP A 595 26.46 -21.52 8.07
N HIS A 596 27.33 -21.00 8.96
CA HIS A 596 27.89 -21.77 10.07
C HIS A 596 28.18 -20.96 11.35
N ILE A 597 27.66 -21.45 12.50
CA ILE A 597 28.09 -21.05 13.85
C ILE A 597 28.89 -22.19 14.48
N SER A 598 30.10 -21.89 14.97
CA SER A 598 30.93 -22.85 15.72
C SER A 598 30.56 -22.84 17.22
N HIS A 599 30.15 -24.00 17.75
CA HIS A 599 29.86 -24.14 19.18
C HIS A 599 31.12 -24.06 20.05
N PHE A 600 31.19 -23.08 20.96
CA PHE A 600 32.10 -23.09 22.10
C PHE A 600 31.40 -23.71 23.32
N TRP A 601 31.98 -24.75 23.92
CA TRP A 601 31.37 -25.50 25.02
C TRP A 601 31.69 -24.92 26.41
N GLY A 602 30.65 -24.61 27.19
CA GLY A 602 30.71 -24.34 28.62
C GLY A 602 29.45 -24.86 29.30
N LYS A 603 29.58 -25.61 30.40
CA LYS A 603 28.46 -26.29 31.08
C LYS A 603 27.42 -25.30 31.64
N ILE A 604 26.16 -25.40 31.21
CA ILE A 604 24.92 -24.91 31.86
C ILE A 604 23.70 -25.65 31.23
N SER A 605 22.54 -25.60 31.88
CA SER A 605 21.26 -26.21 31.45
C SER A 605 20.87 -25.84 30.01
N GLN A 606 20.33 -26.80 29.25
CA GLN A 606 20.25 -26.74 27.79
C GLN A 606 19.21 -25.74 27.24
N PHE A 607 19.69 -24.59 26.75
CA PHE A 607 19.06 -23.94 25.60
C PHE A 607 19.34 -24.76 24.33
N ARG A 608 18.32 -25.01 23.51
CA ARG A 608 18.47 -25.51 22.13
C ARG A 608 17.91 -24.47 21.17
N LEU A 609 18.83 -23.79 20.50
CA LEU A 609 18.56 -22.90 19.37
C LEU A 609 18.93 -23.63 18.09
N PHE A 610 18.19 -23.36 17.03
CA PHE A 610 18.45 -23.89 15.70
C PHE A 610 18.99 -22.77 14.82
N SER A 611 19.96 -23.08 13.95
CA SER A 611 20.32 -22.13 12.90
C SER A 611 19.13 -21.93 11.97
N LEU A 612 18.91 -20.67 11.60
CA LEU A 612 18.24 -20.33 10.35
C LEU A 612 19.21 -20.56 9.18
#